data_AF-A0A1Y3BAZ5-F1
#
_entry.id   AF-A0A1Y3BAZ5-F1
#
_cell.length_a   1.000
_cell.length_b   1.000
_cell.length_c   1.000
_cell.angle_alpha   90.00
_cell.angle_beta   90.00
_cell.angle_gamma   90.00
#
_symmetry.space_group_name_H-M   'P 1'
#
loop_
_entity.id
_entity.type
_entity.pdbx_description
1 polymer ?
#
loop_
_entity_poly.entity_id
_entity_poly.type
_entity_poly.pdbx_seq_one_letter_code
_entity_poly.pdbx_strand_id
1 'polypeptide(L)'
;MNESNETYDESKEFESITQFIRENRNNPNPNRFESLLSYDQIRMAIEKGDNPLKDYEESSISFAPTFKFVIDSCDEYDRKRRPAWTDRILWRNLLKLQNRWQKNDPSK
;
A
#
# COMPACT_ATOMS: atom_id res chain seq x y z
N MET A 1 33.57 12.16 -14.60
CA MET A 1 32.71 10.97 -14.66
C MET A 1 31.30 11.51 -14.73
N ASN A 2 30.71 11.54 -15.93
CA ASN A 2 29.38 12.10 -16.13
C ASN A 2 28.37 11.01 -15.76
N GLU A 3 27.77 11.15 -14.58
CA GLU A 3 26.54 10.43 -14.26
C GLU A 3 25.50 10.86 -15.29
N SER A 4 25.10 9.91 -16.13
CA SER A 4 23.97 10.07 -17.03
C SER A 4 22.74 10.34 -16.18
N ASN A 5 22.31 11.61 -16.13
CA ASN A 5 20.98 12.00 -15.70
C ASN A 5 19.96 11.40 -16.68
N GLU A 6 19.65 10.12 -16.51
CA GLU A 6 18.45 9.55 -17.11
C GLU A 6 17.27 10.35 -16.58
N THR A 7 16.64 11.12 -17.47
CA THR A 7 15.44 11.87 -17.13
C THR A 7 14.37 10.86 -16.74
N TYR A 8 13.87 10.96 -15.52
CA TYR A 8 12.82 10.10 -15.00
C TYR A 8 11.61 10.11 -15.94
N ASP A 9 11.21 8.92 -16.39
CA ASP A 9 10.11 8.73 -17.33
C ASP A 9 8.94 8.04 -16.63
N GLU A 10 7.95 8.84 -16.24
CA GLU A 10 6.72 8.38 -15.59
C GLU A 10 5.95 7.36 -16.44
N SER A 11 6.05 7.41 -17.77
CA SER A 11 5.34 6.49 -18.64
C SER A 11 5.97 5.10 -18.57
N LYS A 12 7.31 5.02 -18.59
CA LYS A 12 8.03 3.75 -18.43
C LYS A 12 7.78 3.13 -17.06
N GLU A 13 7.76 3.96 -16.01
CA GLU A 13 7.46 3.48 -14.66
C GLU A 13 6.02 2.92 -14.58
N PHE A 14 5.04 3.63 -15.13
CA PHE A 14 3.65 3.16 -15.18
C PHE A 14 3.52 1.80 -15.89
N GLU A 15 4.15 1.64 -17.05
CA GLU A 15 4.13 0.37 -17.79
C GLU A 15 4.82 -0.75 -17.00
N SER A 16 5.95 -0.45 -16.35
CA SER A 16 6.64 -1.42 -15.48
C SER A 16 5.75 -1.88 -14.31
N ILE A 17 5.09 -0.95 -13.62
CA ILE A 17 4.18 -1.26 -12.51
C ILE A 17 2.98 -2.08 -12.99
N THR A 18 2.33 -1.67 -14.07
CA THR A 18 1.15 -2.40 -14.59
C THR A 18 1.50 -3.78 -15.12
N GLN A 19 2.67 -3.94 -15.76
CA GLN A 19 3.19 -5.24 -16.18
C GLN A 19 3.45 -6.14 -14.97
N PHE A 20 4.12 -5.63 -13.94
CA PHE A 20 4.36 -6.38 -12.69
C PHE A 20 3.06 -6.86 -12.04
N ILE A 21 2.02 -6.00 -11.99
CA ILE A 21 0.71 -6.35 -11.43
C ILE A 21 0.07 -7.48 -12.24
N ARG A 22 0.10 -7.40 -13.57
CA ARG A 22 -0.47 -8.42 -14.47
C ARG A 22 0.20 -9.77 -14.28
N GLU A 23 1.53 -9.80 -14.23
CA GLU A 23 2.32 -11.03 -14.04
C GLU A 23 2.06 -11.69 -12.68
N ASN A 24 1.83 -10.89 -11.64
CA ASN A 24 1.62 -11.39 -10.28
C ASN A 24 0.14 -11.59 -9.90
N ARG A 25 -0.82 -11.29 -10.76
CA ARG A 25 -2.25 -11.35 -10.41
C ARG A 25 -2.69 -12.72 -9.88
N ASN A 26 -2.28 -13.78 -10.57
CA ASN A 26 -2.64 -15.18 -10.27
C ASN A 26 -1.56 -15.95 -9.51
N ASN A 27 -0.48 -15.27 -9.08
CA ASN A 27 0.57 -15.92 -8.30
C ASN A 27 0.01 -16.24 -6.89
N PRO A 28 0.12 -17.49 -6.39
CA PRO A 28 -0.47 -17.90 -5.11
C PRO A 28 0.29 -17.37 -3.88
N ASN A 29 1.47 -16.76 -4.07
CA ASN A 29 2.25 -16.21 -2.98
C ASN A 29 1.50 -15.03 -2.31
N PRO A 30 1.24 -15.06 -0.98
CA PRO A 30 0.57 -13.95 -0.30
C PRO A 30 1.36 -12.64 -0.36
N ASN A 31 2.69 -12.71 -0.51
CA ASN A 31 3.59 -11.54 -0.52
C ASN A 31 3.93 -11.06 -1.93
N ARG A 32 3.21 -11.49 -2.97
CA ARG A 32 3.53 -11.18 -4.38
C ARG A 32 3.46 -9.69 -4.76
N PHE A 33 2.84 -8.86 -3.92
CA PHE A 33 2.77 -7.42 -4.09
C PHE A 33 3.64 -6.65 -3.09
N GLU A 34 4.46 -7.33 -2.29
CA GLU A 34 5.23 -6.71 -1.20
C GLU A 34 6.17 -5.61 -1.70
N SER A 35 6.76 -5.77 -2.88
CA SER A 35 7.61 -4.75 -3.51
C SER A 35 6.87 -3.46 -3.85
N LEU A 36 5.57 -3.52 -4.12
CA LEU A 36 4.73 -2.33 -4.32
C LEU A 36 4.18 -1.81 -2.99
N LEU A 37 3.80 -2.72 -2.08
CA LEU A 37 3.26 -2.37 -0.76
C LEU A 37 4.29 -1.68 0.13
N SER A 38 5.59 -1.87 -0.09
CA SER A 38 6.64 -1.13 0.61
C SER A 38 6.62 0.38 0.32
N TYR A 39 5.96 0.80 -0.77
CA TYR A 39 5.74 2.20 -1.14
C TYR A 39 4.30 2.67 -0.84
N ASP A 40 3.47 1.83 -0.21
CA ASP A 40 2.10 2.18 0.13
C ASP A 40 2.06 3.20 1.30
N GLN A 41 1.48 4.36 1.04
CA GLN A 41 1.50 5.49 1.97
C GLN A 41 0.74 5.20 3.27
N ILE A 42 -0.37 4.44 3.20
CA ILE A 42 -1.17 4.08 4.38
C ILE A 42 -0.38 3.09 5.26
N ARG A 43 0.22 2.07 4.65
CA ARG A 43 1.06 1.10 5.36
C ARG A 43 2.24 1.77 6.03
N MET A 44 2.94 2.66 5.33
CA MET A 44 4.04 3.43 5.90
C MET A 44 3.58 4.30 7.09
N ALA A 45 2.41 4.93 7.01
CA ALA A 45 1.85 5.74 8.10
C ALA A 45 1.47 4.88 9.33
N ILE A 46 0.92 3.68 9.13
CA ILE A 46 0.65 2.72 10.21
C ILE A 46 1.96 2.28 10.88
N GLU A 47 2.96 1.90 10.08
CA GLU A 47 4.27 1.44 10.57
C GLU A 47 5.02 2.53 11.35
N LYS A 48 4.91 3.78 10.93
CA LYS A 48 5.45 4.94 11.67
C LYS A 48 4.66 5.28 12.93
N GLY A 49 3.40 4.82 13.03
CA GLY A 49 2.49 5.18 14.11
C GLY A 49 1.97 6.61 14.01
N ASP A 50 1.81 7.13 12.78
CA ASP A 50 1.36 8.49 12.51
C ASP A 50 -0.15 8.64 12.76
N ASN A 51 -0.57 9.80 13.28
CA ASN A 51 -1.99 10.13 13.36
C ASN A 51 -2.56 10.41 11.96
N PRO A 52 -3.80 9.99 11.63
CA PRO A 52 -4.80 9.37 12.51
C PRO A 52 -4.74 7.83 12.56
N LEU A 53 -3.77 7.20 11.89
CA LEU A 53 -3.68 5.75 11.70
C LEU A 53 -2.94 5.00 12.82
N LYS A 54 -2.47 5.71 13.83
CA LYS A 54 -1.87 5.12 15.01
C LYS A 54 -2.79 4.07 15.64
N ASP A 55 -2.21 2.90 15.91
CA ASP A 55 -2.87 1.72 16.50
C ASP A 55 -3.94 1.05 15.64
N TYR A 56 -4.10 1.46 14.38
CA TYR A 56 -4.85 0.67 13.42
C TYR A 56 -4.01 -0.52 12.93
N GLU A 57 -4.71 -1.61 12.69
CA GLU A 57 -4.19 -2.83 12.08
C GLU A 57 -4.94 -3.05 10.76
N GLU A 58 -4.27 -3.64 9.78
CA GLU A 58 -4.84 -4.01 8.49
C GLU A 58 -4.48 -5.47 8.17
N SER A 59 -5.38 -6.17 7.46
CA SER A 59 -5.12 -7.54 7.03
C SER A 59 -4.07 -7.54 5.93
N SER A 60 -3.31 -8.64 5.81
CA SER A 60 -2.35 -8.80 4.72
C SER A 60 -3.02 -8.61 3.36
N ILE A 61 -2.50 -7.66 2.58
CA ILE A 61 -2.98 -7.36 1.23
C ILE A 61 -2.35 -8.36 0.26
N SER A 62 -3.19 -9.21 -0.30
CA SER A 62 -2.81 -10.25 -1.27
C SER A 62 -3.70 -10.19 -2.51
N PHE A 63 -4.13 -9.00 -2.90
CA PHE A 63 -4.92 -8.73 -4.11
C PHE A 63 -4.33 -7.52 -4.85
N ALA A 64 -4.61 -7.43 -6.15
CA ALA A 64 -4.08 -6.36 -7.00
C ALA A 64 -4.65 -4.98 -6.61
N PRO A 65 -3.98 -3.87 -6.96
CA PRO A 65 -4.50 -2.51 -6.71
C PRO A 65 -5.91 -2.29 -7.24
N THR A 66 -6.74 -1.56 -6.48
CA THR A 66 -8.17 -1.36 -6.77
C THR A 66 -8.50 -0.07 -7.49
N PHE A 67 -7.51 0.80 -7.70
CA PHE A 67 -7.66 2.08 -8.39
C PHE A 67 -6.42 2.37 -9.24
N LYS A 68 -6.48 3.05 -10.38
CA LYS A 68 -7.65 3.55 -11.12
C LYS A 68 -7.86 2.72 -12.38
N PHE A 69 -9.04 2.15 -12.57
CA PHE A 69 -9.36 1.40 -13.80
C PHE A 69 -9.88 2.31 -14.92
N VAL A 70 -9.71 1.87 -16.16
CA VAL A 70 -10.43 2.40 -17.31
C VAL A 70 -11.91 2.02 -17.17
N ILE A 71 -12.82 2.96 -17.43
CA ILE A 71 -14.26 2.70 -17.38
C ILE A 71 -14.60 1.62 -18.40
N ASP A 72 -15.46 0.68 -18.01
CA ASP A 72 -15.86 -0.49 -18.80
C ASP A 72 -14.73 -1.50 -19.10
N SER A 73 -13.61 -1.44 -18.35
CA SER A 73 -12.56 -2.46 -18.36
C SER A 73 -12.36 -3.06 -16.97
N CYS A 74 -12.22 -4.39 -16.89
CA CYS A 74 -11.93 -5.09 -15.64
C CYS A 74 -10.42 -5.18 -15.35
N ASP A 75 -9.56 -5.01 -16.35
CA ASP A 75 -8.16 -5.43 -16.30
C ASP A 75 -7.16 -4.34 -16.75
N GLU A 76 -7.65 -3.15 -17.10
CA GLU A 76 -6.82 -2.03 -17.57
C GLU A 76 -6.85 -0.86 -16.59
N TYR A 77 -5.65 -0.40 -16.21
CA TYR A 77 -5.47 0.79 -15.38
C TYR A 77 -5.37 2.06 -16.24
N ASP A 78 -6.01 3.14 -15.80
CA ASP A 78 -5.98 4.46 -16.44
C ASP A 78 -4.66 5.18 -16.11
N ARG A 79 -3.88 5.47 -17.15
CA ARG A 79 -2.58 6.19 -17.09
C ARG A 79 -2.61 7.53 -16.37
N LYS A 80 -3.79 8.13 -16.15
CA LYS A 80 -3.93 9.38 -15.38
C LYS A 80 -3.48 9.26 -13.92
N ARG A 81 -3.43 8.04 -13.36
CA ARG A 81 -2.99 7.78 -11.97
C ARG A 81 -2.27 6.43 -11.90
N ARG A 82 -1.23 6.34 -11.07
CA ARG A 82 -0.58 5.05 -10.78
C ARG A 82 -1.56 4.11 -10.10
N PRO A 83 -1.49 2.79 -10.37
CA PRO A 83 -2.26 1.80 -9.62
C PRO A 83 -2.01 1.91 -8.11
N ALA A 84 -3.06 1.90 -7.30
CA ALA A 84 -3.01 2.07 -5.84
C ALA A 84 -4.14 1.29 -5.14
N TRP A 85 -3.91 0.94 -3.87
CA TRP A 85 -4.92 0.35 -2.97
C TRP A 85 -5.64 1.46 -2.21
N THR A 86 -6.66 2.06 -2.83
CA THR A 86 -7.43 3.16 -2.22
C THR A 86 -8.57 2.69 -1.34
N ASP A 87 -9.06 1.46 -1.56
CA ASP A 87 -10.17 0.87 -0.81
C ASP A 87 -9.61 0.00 0.31
N ARG A 88 -9.69 0.48 1.55
CA ARG A 88 -8.99 -0.08 2.71
C ARG A 88 -9.95 -0.35 3.86
N ILE A 89 -9.70 -1.44 4.59
CA ILE A 89 -10.42 -1.78 5.81
C ILE A 89 -9.41 -1.98 6.92
N LEU A 90 -9.46 -1.10 7.92
CA LEU A 90 -8.60 -1.14 9.09
C LEU A 90 -9.43 -1.28 10.36
N TRP A 91 -8.84 -1.84 11.41
CA TRP A 91 -9.48 -1.96 12.72
C TRP A 91 -8.52 -1.60 13.85
N ARG A 92 -9.07 -1.31 15.04
CA ARG A 92 -8.29 -1.15 16.27
C ARG A 92 -8.74 -2.16 17.29
N ASN A 93 -7.80 -2.87 17.90
CA ASN A 93 -8.13 -3.78 18.98
C ASN A 93 -8.21 -3.00 20.32
N LEU A 94 -9.42 -2.84 20.84
CA LEU A 94 -9.69 -2.08 22.06
C LEU A 94 -9.01 -2.68 23.30
N LEU A 95 -8.86 -4.01 23.38
CA LEU A 95 -8.17 -4.67 24.50
C LEU A 95 -6.67 -4.36 24.49
N LYS A 96 -6.04 -4.34 23.30
CA LYS A 96 -4.63 -3.94 23.16
C LYS A 96 -4.41 -2.48 23.59
N LEU A 97 -5.38 -1.61 23.29
CA LEU A 97 -5.32 -0.21 23.73
C LEU A 97 -5.41 -0.10 25.25
N GLN A 98 -6.42 -0.71 25.88
CA GLN A 98 -6.62 -0.67 27.33
C GLN A 98 -5.39 -1.12 28.12
N ASN A 99 -4.77 -2.23 27.70
CA ASN A 99 -3.55 -2.73 28.33
C ASN A 99 -2.39 -1.74 28.25
N ARG A 100 -2.33 -0.89 27.22
CA ARG A 100 -1.29 0.13 27.08
C ARG A 100 -1.56 1.35 27.96
N TRP A 101 -2.81 1.82 28.03
CA TRP A 101 -3.20 2.91 28.93
C TRP A 101 -2.89 2.58 30.39
N GLN A 102 -3.17 1.35 30.82
CA GLN A 102 -2.88 0.90 32.19
C GLN A 102 -1.38 0.80 32.49
N LYS A 103 -0.54 0.52 31.48
CA LYS A 103 0.92 0.45 31.64
C LYS A 103 1.60 1.82 31.65
N ASN A 104 1.04 2.78 30.93
CA ASN A 104 1.60 4.13 30.77
C ASN A 104 0.82 5.16 31.61
N ASP A 105 0.06 4.72 32.60
CA ASP A 105 -0.73 5.59 33.47
C ASP A 105 0.22 6.41 34.36
N PRO A 106 0.30 7.74 34.16
CA PRO A 106 1.20 8.60 34.92
C PRO A 106 0.76 8.79 36.38
N SER A 107 -0.39 8.25 36.79
CA SER A 107 -0.87 8.28 38.18
C SER A 107 -0.39 7.11 39.04
N LYS A 108 0.35 6.15 38.46
CA LYS A 108 1.01 5.05 39.17
C LYS A 108 2.49 5.26 39.36
#